data_AF-A0A612H5R9-F1
#
_entry.id   AF-A0A612H5R9-F1
#
_cell.length_a   1.000
_cell.length_b   1.000
_cell.length_c   1.000
_cell.angle_alpha   90.00
_cell.angle_beta   90.00
_cell.angle_gamma   90.00
#
_symmetry.space_group_name_H-M   'P 1'
#
loop_
_entity.id
_entity.type
_entity.pdbx_description
1 polymer ?
#
loop_
_entity_poly.entity_id
_entity_poly.type
_entity_poly.pdbx_seq_one_letter_code
_entity_poly.pdbx_strand_id
1 'polypeptide(L)'
;MDFEITGEETQEQLEELMAKMGDIEVEGDNEEQEERAEHSGSETSETVQTETGDKKAPTPGAGTEDEEPLLENVKGILTRDGKHVIPYDVLEAERTGRQRVEQEAFLLKQQLAEEQRKIDLLTSQIKLAGMTPDPLPEDARISDEQIARIKEEYPEMANALTLMARKYDYLQEQIQARQTQQVSQDDPATLALNATPDLVDWQRSDPDKFAIAVHLDEKLQNDPAWKDKPLTERFAEVARRTRAAYGEASPNPVVEQDNHEVLAAAAEKIAKADAAVTVPDSPSDLGNTAAVPQDKFEQLLGASYADAEAVMSGMSDADIDAILERLG
;
A
#
# COMPACT_ATOMS: atom_id res chain seq x y z
N MET A 1 -9.99 42.75 -11.02
CA MET A 1 -10.91 42.44 -12.13
C MET A 1 -10.92 40.95 -12.19
N ASP A 2 -12.06 40.35 -11.88
CA ASP A 2 -12.19 38.90 -11.80
C ASP A 2 -12.46 38.38 -13.21
N PHE A 3 -11.61 37.47 -13.68
CA PHE A 3 -11.75 36.83 -14.99
C PHE A 3 -12.40 35.47 -14.78
N GLU A 4 -13.73 35.42 -14.91
CA GLU A 4 -14.49 34.17 -14.92
C GLU A 4 -14.32 33.50 -16.29
N ILE A 5 -13.35 32.59 -16.42
CA ILE A 5 -13.18 31.75 -17.60
C ILE A 5 -14.32 30.72 -17.62
N THR A 6 -15.38 31.01 -18.38
CA THR A 6 -16.62 30.19 -18.41
C THR A 6 -16.55 28.98 -19.35
N GLY A 7 -15.44 28.79 -20.07
CA GLY A 7 -15.21 27.64 -20.94
C GLY A 7 -15.91 27.69 -22.31
N GLU A 8 -16.62 28.77 -22.62
CA GLU A 8 -17.23 29.05 -23.94
C GLU A 8 -16.48 30.13 -24.74
N GLU A 9 -15.29 30.54 -24.29
CA GLU A 9 -14.49 31.59 -24.94
C GLU A 9 -14.06 31.18 -26.36
N THR A 10 -14.30 32.06 -27.33
CA THR A 10 -13.90 31.82 -28.72
C THR A 10 -12.40 32.07 -28.90
N GLN A 11 -11.81 31.49 -29.95
CA GLN A 11 -10.36 31.58 -30.19
C GLN A 11 -9.85 33.04 -30.24
N GLU A 12 -10.62 33.96 -30.82
CA GLU A 12 -10.28 35.39 -30.87
C GLU A 12 -10.24 36.04 -29.47
N GLN A 13 -11.11 35.61 -28.55
CA GLN A 13 -11.14 36.13 -27.17
C GLN A 13 -9.95 35.63 -26.34
N LEU A 14 -9.53 34.38 -26.54
CA LEU A 14 -8.32 33.82 -25.92
C LEU A 14 -7.05 34.50 -26.43
N GLU A 15 -6.98 34.83 -27.72
CA GLU A 15 -5.88 35.58 -28.31
C GLU A 15 -5.83 37.03 -27.78
N GLU A 16 -6.97 37.71 -27.62
CA GLU A 16 -7.04 39.05 -27.00
C GLU A 16 -6.67 39.02 -25.50
N LEU A 17 -7.09 37.99 -24.75
CA LEU A 17 -6.75 37.82 -23.33
C LEU A 17 -5.24 37.55 -23.15
N MET A 18 -4.63 36.77 -24.04
CA MET A 18 -3.19 36.52 -24.05
C MET A 18 -2.39 37.78 -24.42
N ALA A 19 -2.82 38.53 -25.44
CA ALA A 19 -2.20 39.81 -25.80
C ALA A 19 -2.25 40.83 -24.65
N LYS A 20 -3.35 40.84 -23.89
CA LYS A 20 -3.55 41.73 -22.73
C LYS A 20 -2.76 41.31 -21.48
N MET A 21 -2.23 40.10 -21.43
CA MET A 21 -1.37 39.59 -20.35
C MET A 21 0.13 39.65 -20.71
N GLY A 22 0.47 39.88 -21.98
CA GLY A 22 1.85 39.94 -22.47
C GLY A 22 2.60 41.26 -22.21
N ASP A 23 1.93 42.29 -21.67
CA ASP A 23 2.45 43.65 -21.53
C ASP A 23 2.88 43.95 -20.07
N ILE A 24 3.75 43.09 -19.52
CA ILE A 24 4.50 43.35 -18.29
C ILE A 24 5.96 43.54 -18.68
N GLU A 25 6.34 44.80 -18.91
CA GLU A 25 7.73 45.19 -19.14
C GLU A 25 8.57 44.92 -17.88
N VAL A 26 9.62 44.10 -18.01
CA VAL A 26 10.70 44.02 -17.02
C VAL A 26 11.76 45.04 -17.40
N GLU A 27 11.71 46.18 -16.74
CA GLU A 27 12.67 47.28 -16.88
C GLU A 27 14.06 46.84 -16.37
N GLY A 28 15.07 46.88 -17.24
CA GLY A 28 16.44 46.42 -16.97
C GLY A 28 17.44 47.14 -17.85
N ASP A 29 17.94 48.26 -17.35
CA ASP A 29 18.66 49.27 -18.13
C ASP A 29 20.18 49.03 -18.26
N ASN A 30 20.72 49.53 -19.38
CA ASN A 30 22.09 49.99 -19.63
C ASN A 30 23.27 49.02 -19.90
N GLU A 31 23.49 48.76 -21.19
CA GLU A 31 24.73 48.98 -21.99
C GLU A 31 26.15 48.50 -21.57
N GLU A 32 26.70 47.63 -22.45
CA GLU A 32 28.05 47.67 -23.09
C GLU A 32 29.41 47.32 -22.38
N GLN A 33 30.31 46.79 -23.24
CA GLN A 33 31.80 46.72 -23.22
C GLN A 33 32.58 45.50 -22.66
N GLU A 34 33.00 44.65 -23.61
CA GLU A 34 34.32 44.04 -23.94
C GLU A 34 35.47 43.80 -22.91
N GLU A 35 36.29 42.81 -23.29
CA GLU A 35 37.67 42.46 -22.88
C GLU A 35 37.98 41.66 -21.58
N ARG A 36 38.23 40.35 -21.82
CA ARG A 36 39.52 39.65 -21.60
C ARG A 36 40.19 39.66 -20.20
N ALA A 37 40.39 38.44 -19.66
CA ALA A 37 41.61 37.90 -19.03
C ALA A 37 41.35 36.99 -17.79
N GLU A 38 42.32 36.12 -17.56
CA GLU A 38 42.35 34.96 -16.67
C GLU A 38 42.46 35.27 -15.15
N HIS A 39 42.26 34.21 -14.36
CA HIS A 39 42.97 33.86 -13.13
C HIS A 39 42.49 34.34 -11.73
N SER A 40 42.13 33.33 -10.92
CA SER A 40 42.73 33.01 -9.61
C SER A 40 42.30 33.75 -8.33
N GLY A 41 42.20 32.97 -7.24
CA GLY A 41 42.20 33.42 -5.83
C GLY A 41 40.80 33.57 -5.22
N SER A 42 40.50 33.14 -3.99
CA SER A 42 41.21 33.37 -2.71
C SER A 42 41.24 34.88 -2.38
N GLU A 43 40.74 35.40 -1.25
CA GLU A 43 40.26 34.76 0.00
C GLU A 43 39.51 35.81 0.86
N THR A 44 38.74 35.36 1.87
CA THR A 44 38.38 36.14 3.11
C THR A 44 37.54 37.44 2.96
N SER A 45 36.79 37.93 3.95
CA SER A 45 36.46 37.39 5.28
C SER A 45 35.12 37.92 5.81
N GLU A 46 34.52 37.13 6.70
CA GLU A 46 33.83 37.53 7.94
C GLU A 46 32.96 38.80 8.00
N THR A 47 31.67 38.58 8.33
CA THR A 47 31.21 38.96 9.68
C THR A 47 30.45 37.79 10.32
N VAL A 48 30.87 37.39 11.52
CA VAL A 48 30.26 36.33 12.34
C VAL A 48 29.60 36.94 13.58
N GLN A 49 28.42 36.42 13.95
CA GLN A 49 27.83 36.35 15.29
C GLN A 49 26.59 35.43 15.14
N THR A 50 26.40 34.23 15.73
CA THR A 50 26.62 33.70 17.11
C THR A 50 26.03 34.65 18.14
N GLU A 51 25.05 34.33 19.00
CA GLU A 51 24.61 33.10 19.70
C GLU A 51 23.09 33.20 19.99
N THR A 52 22.29 32.23 20.50
CA THR A 52 22.28 30.77 20.75
C THR A 52 20.82 30.50 21.25
N GLY A 53 20.07 29.44 20.95
CA GLY A 53 20.31 28.00 20.97
C GLY A 53 19.42 27.37 22.06
N ASP A 54 18.44 26.54 21.69
CA ASP A 54 17.89 25.50 22.58
C ASP A 54 17.53 24.26 21.75
N LYS A 55 17.79 23.08 22.30
CA LYS A 55 17.53 21.77 21.69
C LYS A 55 16.67 20.96 22.64
N LYS A 56 15.41 20.74 22.28
CA LYS A 56 14.57 19.75 22.97
C LYS A 56 13.96 18.77 21.98
N ALA A 57 14.58 17.60 21.89
CA ALA A 57 13.97 16.42 21.28
C ALA A 57 12.95 15.82 22.28
N PRO A 58 11.78 15.35 21.83
CA PRO A 58 10.87 14.58 22.68
C PRO A 58 11.32 13.11 22.72
N THR A 59 11.66 12.62 23.91
CA THR A 59 11.87 11.19 24.20
C THR A 59 10.51 10.49 24.33
N PRO A 60 10.33 9.26 23.82
CA PRO A 60 9.03 8.59 23.88
C PRO A 60 8.78 7.91 25.24
N GLY A 61 7.54 8.01 25.72
CA GLY A 61 6.97 7.12 26.75
C GLY A 61 6.69 7.75 28.11
N ALA A 62 5.46 8.20 28.33
CA ALA A 62 4.74 8.17 29.62
C ALA A 62 3.25 8.54 29.42
N GLY A 63 2.36 7.85 30.15
CA GLY A 63 1.04 8.36 30.55
C GLY A 63 -0.01 8.60 29.45
N THR A 64 -0.81 7.58 29.14
CA THR A 64 -2.21 7.80 28.77
C THR A 64 -3.00 8.06 30.05
N GLU A 65 -3.38 9.30 30.30
CA GLU A 65 -4.47 9.66 31.22
C GLU A 65 -5.57 10.35 30.40
N ASP A 66 -6.82 10.09 30.76
CA ASP A 66 -7.99 10.43 29.95
C ASP A 66 -8.21 11.94 29.81
N GLU A 67 -7.95 12.49 28.62
CA GLU A 67 -8.62 13.70 28.16
C GLU A 67 -9.87 13.32 27.36
N GLU A 68 -11.01 13.83 27.82
CA GLU A 68 -12.32 13.66 27.19
C GLU A 68 -12.25 14.04 25.71
N PRO A 69 -12.94 13.33 24.80
CA PRO A 69 -12.93 13.71 23.40
C PRO A 69 -13.64 15.05 23.23
N LEU A 70 -12.83 16.09 23.06
CA LEU A 70 -13.24 17.31 22.36
C LEU A 70 -13.67 16.88 20.95
N LEU A 71 -14.95 16.53 20.82
CA LEU A 71 -15.67 16.45 19.56
C LEU A 71 -15.83 17.88 19.02
N GLU A 72 -14.70 18.49 18.67
CA GLU A 72 -14.69 19.46 17.59
C GLU A 72 -15.28 18.73 16.38
N ASN A 73 -16.44 19.22 15.92
CA ASN A 73 -17.34 18.44 15.08
C ASN A 73 -16.72 18.29 13.68
N VAL A 74 -15.85 17.28 13.51
CA VAL A 74 -15.21 16.96 12.22
C VAL A 74 -16.31 16.69 11.22
N LYS A 75 -16.57 17.69 10.40
CA LYS A 75 -17.66 17.68 9.43
C LYS A 75 -17.32 16.60 8.41
N GLY A 76 -18.15 15.56 8.34
CA GLY A 76 -17.86 14.39 7.50
C GLY A 76 -19.10 13.54 7.27
N ILE A 77 -18.95 12.54 6.41
CA ILE A 77 -20.01 11.54 6.16
C ILE A 77 -19.81 10.34 7.08
N LEU A 78 -20.89 9.79 7.62
CA LEU A 78 -20.83 8.50 8.29
C LEU A 78 -20.56 7.40 7.26
N THR A 79 -19.59 6.54 7.56
CA THR A 79 -19.34 5.29 6.84
C THR A 79 -20.59 4.39 6.92
N ARG A 80 -20.75 3.47 5.96
CA ARG A 80 -21.93 2.58 5.84
C ARG A 80 -22.30 1.82 7.13
N ASP A 81 -21.33 1.56 7.99
CA ASP A 81 -21.51 0.86 9.28
C ASP A 81 -21.96 1.78 10.43
N GLY A 82 -22.15 3.08 10.18
CA GLY A 82 -22.59 4.08 11.16
C GLY A 82 -21.59 4.43 12.27
N LYS A 83 -20.46 3.71 12.37
CA LYS A 83 -19.49 3.83 13.47
C LYS A 83 -18.31 4.78 13.20
N HIS A 84 -17.95 5.00 11.94
CA HIS A 84 -16.80 5.82 11.55
C HIS A 84 -17.25 7.04 10.74
N VAL A 85 -16.56 8.17 10.90
CA VAL A 85 -16.79 9.39 10.11
C VAL A 85 -15.62 9.56 9.13
N ILE A 86 -15.91 9.73 7.84
CA ILE A 86 -14.95 10.13 6.82
C ILE A 86 -14.98 11.67 6.76
N PRO A 87 -13.89 12.38 7.09
CA PRO A 87 -13.83 13.84 7.00
C PRO A 87 -14.05 14.32 5.56
N TYR A 88 -14.72 15.46 5.37
CA TYR A 88 -14.92 16.02 4.03
C TYR A 88 -13.59 16.33 3.33
N ASP A 89 -12.57 16.79 4.06
CA ASP A 89 -11.25 17.15 3.53
C ASP A 89 -10.58 15.97 2.79
N VAL A 90 -10.76 14.74 3.28
CA VAL A 90 -10.22 13.53 2.63
C VAL A 90 -10.93 13.26 1.30
N LEU A 91 -12.25 13.50 1.23
CA LEU A 91 -13.03 13.35 0.00
C LEU A 91 -12.76 14.49 -0.99
N GLU A 92 -12.42 15.68 -0.53
CA GLU A 92 -12.03 16.80 -1.38
C GLU A 92 -10.60 16.63 -1.91
N ALA A 93 -9.66 16.14 -1.08
CA ALA A 93 -8.33 15.73 -1.51
C ALA A 93 -8.39 14.58 -2.54
N GLU A 94 -9.29 13.60 -2.37
CA GLU A 94 -9.47 12.50 -3.32
C GLU A 94 -10.06 12.98 -4.66
N ARG A 95 -11.11 13.83 -4.62
CA ARG A 95 -11.70 14.42 -5.84
C ARG A 95 -10.72 15.31 -6.59
N THR A 96 -10.00 16.19 -5.90
CA THR A 96 -8.99 17.07 -6.52
C THR A 96 -7.80 16.26 -7.04
N GLY A 97 -7.37 15.22 -6.31
CA GLY A 97 -6.37 14.25 -6.78
C GLY A 97 -6.79 13.56 -8.07
N ARG A 98 -8.02 13.01 -8.14
CA ARG A 98 -8.58 12.43 -9.38
C ARG A 98 -8.62 13.44 -10.52
N GLN A 99 -9.15 14.64 -10.27
CA GLN A 99 -9.23 15.69 -11.29
C GLN A 99 -7.85 16.05 -11.86
N ARG A 100 -6.81 16.11 -11.02
CA ARG A 100 -5.43 16.35 -11.48
C ARG A 100 -4.90 15.20 -12.32
N VAL A 101 -5.08 13.95 -11.89
CA VAL A 101 -4.67 12.76 -12.67
C VAL A 101 -5.43 12.67 -14.00
N GLU A 102 -6.72 13.02 -14.03
CA GLU A 102 -7.52 13.08 -15.25
C GLU A 102 -7.06 14.20 -16.19
N GLN A 103 -6.71 15.38 -15.67
CA GLN A 103 -6.12 16.49 -16.44
C GLN A 103 -4.74 16.11 -17.01
N GLU A 104 -3.86 15.54 -16.20
CA GLU A 104 -2.53 15.05 -16.63
C GLU A 104 -2.68 13.96 -17.71
N ALA A 105 -3.59 13.01 -17.52
CA ALA A 105 -3.89 11.98 -18.52
C ALA A 105 -4.51 12.54 -19.80
N PHE A 106 -5.29 13.63 -19.73
CA PHE A 106 -5.82 14.32 -20.91
C PHE A 106 -4.70 15.04 -21.67
N LEU A 107 -3.84 15.79 -20.98
CA LEU A 107 -2.69 16.50 -21.57
C LEU A 107 -1.71 15.52 -22.24
N LEU A 108 -1.39 14.40 -21.57
CA LEU A 108 -0.53 13.35 -22.14
C LEU A 108 -1.14 12.73 -23.41
N LYS A 109 -2.46 12.48 -23.43
CA LYS A 109 -3.16 11.99 -24.63
C LYS A 109 -3.15 13.02 -25.77
N GLN A 110 -3.27 14.30 -25.46
CA GLN A 110 -3.16 15.38 -26.44
C GLN A 110 -1.75 15.44 -27.04
N GLN A 111 -0.71 15.41 -26.20
CA GLN A 111 0.69 15.38 -26.63
C GLN A 111 0.99 14.18 -27.53
N LEU A 112 0.58 12.97 -27.14
CA LEU A 112 0.73 11.77 -27.97
C LEU A 112 0.01 11.88 -29.32
N ALA A 113 -1.20 12.46 -29.35
CA ALA A 113 -1.93 12.67 -30.59
C ALA A 113 -1.25 13.72 -31.52
N GLU A 114 -0.62 14.75 -30.94
CA GLU A 114 0.18 15.72 -31.70
C GLU A 114 1.49 15.12 -32.23
N GLU A 115 2.18 14.31 -31.43
CA GLU A 115 3.38 13.61 -31.86
C GLU A 115 3.08 12.61 -32.97
N GLN A 116 2.00 11.83 -32.85
CA GLN A 116 1.52 10.94 -33.92
C GLN A 116 1.25 11.71 -35.22
N ARG A 117 0.54 12.86 -35.16
CA ARG A 117 0.32 13.72 -36.34
C ARG A 117 1.62 14.25 -36.94
N LYS A 118 2.62 14.61 -36.11
CA LYS A 118 3.95 15.05 -36.58
C LYS A 118 4.68 13.89 -37.27
N ILE A 119 4.65 12.68 -36.68
CA ILE A 119 5.24 11.46 -37.25
C ILE A 119 4.57 11.09 -38.58
N ASP A 120 3.24 11.14 -38.67
CA ASP A 120 2.49 10.87 -39.90
C ASP A 120 2.82 11.88 -40.99
N LEU A 121 2.89 13.18 -40.64
CA LEU A 121 3.26 14.24 -41.57
C LEU A 121 4.69 14.05 -42.09
N LEU A 122 5.66 13.81 -41.22
CA LEU A 122 7.05 13.53 -41.60
C LEU A 122 7.14 12.26 -42.46
N THR A 123 6.45 11.19 -42.07
CA THR A 123 6.36 9.93 -42.83
C THR A 123 5.77 10.16 -44.22
N SER A 124 4.78 11.05 -44.35
CA SER A 124 4.20 11.41 -45.65
C SER A 124 5.18 12.21 -46.52
N GLN A 125 5.96 13.12 -45.94
CA GLN A 125 7.02 13.86 -46.65
C GLN A 125 8.15 12.94 -47.10
N ILE A 126 8.59 12.02 -46.25
CA ILE A 126 9.62 11.00 -46.57
C ILE A 126 9.13 10.13 -47.74
N LYS A 127 7.87 9.64 -47.68
CA LYS A 127 7.24 8.89 -48.79
C LYS A 127 7.15 9.70 -50.09
N LEU A 128 6.81 10.99 -50.02
CA LEU A 128 6.77 11.89 -51.19
C LEU A 128 8.17 12.16 -51.76
N ALA A 129 9.21 12.16 -50.92
CA ALA A 129 10.62 12.23 -51.33
C ALA A 129 11.15 10.91 -51.93
N GLY A 130 10.30 9.88 -52.08
CA GLY A 130 10.68 8.57 -52.62
C GLY A 130 11.48 7.70 -51.65
N MET A 131 11.56 8.10 -50.38
CA MET A 131 12.19 7.33 -49.31
C MET A 131 11.10 6.57 -48.54
N THR A 132 11.42 5.37 -48.07
CA THR A 132 10.59 4.66 -47.08
C THR A 132 11.36 4.68 -45.76
N PRO A 133 10.79 5.20 -44.66
CA PRO A 133 11.48 5.12 -43.38
C PRO A 133 11.66 3.64 -43.00
N ASP A 134 12.85 3.28 -42.56
CA ASP A 134 13.14 1.91 -42.12
C ASP A 134 12.26 1.56 -40.90
N PRO A 135 11.76 0.32 -40.80
CA PRO A 135 11.04 -0.13 -39.62
C PRO A 135 11.93 -0.08 -38.38
N LEU A 136 11.32 0.08 -37.20
CA LEU A 136 12.03 -0.01 -35.93
C LEU A 136 12.74 -1.37 -35.83
N PRO A 137 13.90 -1.48 -35.14
CA PRO A 137 14.65 -2.73 -35.06
C PRO A 137 13.85 -3.93 -34.51
N GLU A 138 12.86 -3.69 -33.63
CA GLU A 138 11.92 -4.72 -33.16
C GLU A 138 10.93 -5.22 -34.22
N ASP A 139 10.58 -4.39 -35.20
CA ASP A 139 9.63 -4.67 -36.30
C ASP A 139 10.33 -5.00 -37.62
N ALA A 140 11.66 -4.89 -37.67
CA ALA A 140 12.50 -5.08 -38.85
C ALA A 140 12.60 -6.56 -39.28
N ARG A 141 11.49 -7.12 -39.77
CA ARG A 141 11.41 -8.47 -40.34
C ARG A 141 11.54 -8.44 -41.86
N ILE A 142 12.22 -9.45 -42.40
CA ILE A 142 12.20 -9.73 -43.83
C ILE A 142 10.78 -10.18 -44.18
N SER A 143 10.04 -9.44 -44.99
CA SER A 143 8.65 -9.80 -45.29
C SER A 143 8.56 -11.00 -46.23
N ASP A 144 7.50 -11.80 -46.09
CA ASP A 144 7.23 -12.92 -47.00
C ASP A 144 7.14 -12.47 -48.48
N GLU A 145 6.69 -11.23 -48.72
CA GLU A 145 6.67 -10.63 -50.06
C GLU A 145 8.07 -10.33 -50.60
N GLN A 146 8.99 -9.84 -49.76
CA GLN A 146 10.39 -9.64 -50.15
C GLN A 146 11.05 -10.98 -50.48
N ILE A 147 10.80 -12.02 -49.66
CA ILE A 147 11.27 -13.38 -49.90
C ILE A 147 10.66 -13.94 -51.20
N ALA A 148 9.38 -13.68 -51.48
CA ALA A 148 8.73 -14.12 -52.71
C ALA A 148 9.36 -13.50 -53.97
N ARG A 149 9.65 -12.19 -53.97
CA ARG A 149 10.36 -11.53 -55.08
C ARG A 149 11.77 -12.10 -55.27
N ILE A 150 12.52 -12.28 -54.18
CA ILE A 150 13.85 -12.93 -54.23
C ILE A 150 13.74 -14.37 -54.75
N LYS A 151 12.63 -15.07 -54.50
CA LYS A 151 12.42 -16.46 -54.96
C LYS A 151 12.21 -16.57 -56.47
N GLU A 152 11.63 -15.55 -57.10
CA GLU A 152 11.43 -15.49 -58.55
C GLU A 152 12.77 -15.38 -59.30
N GLU A 153 13.73 -14.63 -58.75
CA GLU A 153 15.04 -14.39 -59.37
C GLU A 153 16.16 -15.33 -58.85
N TYR A 154 16.14 -15.66 -57.56
CA TYR A 154 17.19 -16.38 -56.83
C TYR A 154 16.61 -17.36 -55.79
N PRO A 155 16.05 -18.52 -56.22
CA PRO A 155 15.35 -19.45 -55.33
C PRO A 155 16.23 -20.00 -54.18
N GLU A 156 17.53 -20.24 -54.41
CA GLU A 156 18.45 -20.69 -53.36
C GLU A 156 18.66 -19.63 -52.26
N MET A 157 18.73 -18.34 -52.63
CA MET A 157 18.81 -17.26 -51.64
C MET A 157 17.50 -17.11 -50.87
N ALA A 158 16.35 -17.18 -51.54
CA ALA A 158 15.04 -17.11 -50.87
C ALA A 158 14.88 -18.24 -49.83
N ASN A 159 15.33 -19.46 -50.13
CA ASN A 159 15.34 -20.57 -49.17
C ASN A 159 16.24 -20.26 -47.95
N ALA A 160 17.43 -19.68 -48.17
CA ALA A 160 18.34 -19.31 -47.09
C ALA A 160 17.79 -18.17 -46.22
N LEU A 161 17.21 -17.12 -46.81
CA LEU A 161 16.54 -16.03 -46.08
C LEU A 161 15.34 -16.56 -45.29
N THR A 162 14.51 -17.44 -45.88
CA THR A 162 13.38 -18.09 -45.17
C THR A 162 13.85 -18.85 -43.93
N LEU A 163 14.97 -19.58 -44.03
CA LEU A 163 15.54 -20.31 -42.90
C LEU A 163 16.12 -19.36 -41.83
N MET A 164 16.70 -18.23 -42.24
CA MET A 164 17.21 -17.20 -41.33
C MET A 164 16.07 -16.47 -40.59
N ALA A 165 15.01 -16.05 -41.31
CA ALA A 165 13.83 -15.43 -40.73
C ALA A 165 13.19 -16.34 -39.66
N ARG A 166 12.92 -17.61 -39.99
CA ARG A 166 12.37 -18.60 -39.02
C ARG A 166 13.26 -18.81 -37.79
N LYS A 167 14.58 -18.74 -37.93
CA LYS A 167 15.51 -18.83 -36.79
C LYS A 167 15.50 -17.57 -35.94
N TYR A 168 15.33 -16.41 -36.57
CA TYR A 168 15.20 -15.13 -35.88
C TYR A 168 13.87 -15.07 -35.10
N ASP A 169 12.74 -15.40 -35.74
CA ASP A 169 11.43 -15.48 -35.10
C ASP A 169 11.48 -16.43 -33.88
N TYR A 170 12.01 -17.66 -34.06
CA TYR A 170 12.18 -18.62 -32.96
C TYR A 170 13.03 -18.08 -31.80
N LEU A 171 14.12 -17.36 -32.10
CA LEU A 171 14.99 -16.79 -31.07
C LEU A 171 14.32 -15.60 -30.37
N GLN A 172 13.57 -14.77 -31.10
CA GLN A 172 12.82 -13.65 -30.53
C GLN A 172 11.67 -14.14 -29.65
N GLU A 173 10.91 -15.15 -30.10
CA GLU A 173 9.92 -15.86 -29.26
C GLU A 173 10.56 -16.45 -28.00
N GLN A 174 11.73 -17.10 -28.12
CA GLN A 174 12.45 -17.64 -26.97
C GLN A 174 12.93 -16.55 -26.00
N ILE A 175 13.37 -15.39 -26.51
CA ILE A 175 13.77 -14.24 -25.68
C ILE A 175 12.54 -13.64 -24.98
N GLN A 176 11.42 -13.43 -25.67
CA GLN A 176 10.18 -12.91 -25.07
C GLN A 176 9.61 -13.89 -24.03
N ALA A 177 9.64 -15.19 -24.29
CA ALA A 177 9.25 -16.24 -23.33
C ALA A 177 10.17 -16.25 -22.09
N ARG A 178 11.47 -16.01 -22.26
CA ARG A 178 12.40 -15.87 -21.13
C ARG A 178 12.20 -14.57 -20.37
N GLN A 179 11.95 -13.45 -21.04
CA GLN A 179 11.69 -12.16 -20.38
C GLN A 179 10.42 -12.20 -19.54
N THR A 180 9.33 -12.77 -20.06
CA THR A 180 8.09 -12.96 -19.29
C THR A 180 8.27 -13.92 -18.11
N GLN A 181 9.09 -14.97 -18.26
CA GLN A 181 9.45 -15.87 -17.16
C GLN A 181 10.36 -15.21 -16.11
N GLN A 182 11.37 -14.45 -16.52
CA GLN A 182 12.29 -13.76 -15.60
C GLN A 182 11.58 -12.65 -14.82
N VAL A 183 10.78 -11.80 -15.46
CA VAL A 183 10.00 -10.77 -14.74
C VAL A 183 9.03 -11.40 -13.73
N SER A 184 8.54 -12.61 -14.00
CA SER A 184 7.69 -13.39 -13.08
C SER A 184 8.47 -14.19 -12.01
N GLN A 185 9.80 -14.29 -12.12
CA GLN A 185 10.68 -15.01 -11.19
C GLN A 185 11.60 -14.09 -10.39
N ASP A 186 11.87 -12.87 -10.85
CA ASP A 186 12.74 -11.91 -10.19
C ASP A 186 11.97 -11.05 -9.16
N ASP A 187 10.64 -10.95 -9.27
CA ASP A 187 9.79 -10.37 -8.22
C ASP A 187 9.52 -11.37 -7.08
N PRO A 188 9.97 -11.10 -5.84
CA PRO A 188 9.75 -11.99 -4.70
C PRO A 188 8.26 -12.14 -4.34
N ALA A 189 7.39 -11.18 -4.67
CA ALA A 189 5.95 -11.32 -4.45
C ALA A 189 5.34 -12.31 -5.43
N THR A 190 5.66 -12.21 -6.71
CA THR A 190 5.22 -13.18 -7.73
C THR A 190 5.79 -14.58 -7.47
N LEU A 191 7.02 -14.72 -6.96
CA LEU A 191 7.54 -16.02 -6.50
C LEU A 191 6.73 -16.59 -5.33
N ALA A 192 6.48 -15.80 -4.27
CA ALA A 192 5.73 -16.25 -3.10
C ALA A 192 4.27 -16.60 -3.45
N LEU A 193 3.67 -15.86 -4.40
CA LEU A 193 2.34 -16.13 -4.94
C LEU A 193 2.31 -17.46 -5.68
N ASN A 194 3.25 -17.70 -6.61
CA ASN A 194 3.37 -18.98 -7.32
C ASN A 194 3.68 -20.17 -6.39
N ALA A 195 4.34 -19.93 -5.26
CA ALA A 195 4.56 -20.94 -4.21
C ALA A 195 3.29 -21.24 -3.37
N THR A 196 2.20 -20.50 -3.56
CA THR A 196 0.93 -20.65 -2.83
C THR A 196 -0.23 -20.94 -3.81
N PRO A 197 -0.44 -22.20 -4.23
CA PRO A 197 -1.37 -22.55 -5.32
C PRO A 197 -2.79 -21.99 -5.14
N ASP A 198 -3.32 -22.04 -3.92
CA ASP A 198 -4.65 -21.51 -3.59
C ASP A 198 -4.85 -20.06 -4.04
N LEU A 199 -3.84 -19.20 -3.84
CA LEU A 199 -3.92 -17.79 -4.21
C LEU A 199 -3.89 -17.59 -5.73
N VAL A 200 -3.10 -18.40 -6.45
CA VAL A 200 -3.06 -18.39 -7.93
C VAL A 200 -4.39 -18.89 -8.51
N ASP A 201 -4.98 -19.92 -7.89
CA ASP A 201 -6.26 -20.46 -8.31
C ASP A 201 -7.39 -19.44 -8.08
N TRP A 202 -7.46 -18.78 -6.91
CA TRP A 202 -8.47 -17.73 -6.66
C TRP A 202 -8.24 -16.51 -7.55
N GLN A 203 -7.01 -16.07 -7.78
CA GLN A 203 -6.70 -14.97 -8.71
C GLN A 203 -7.28 -15.19 -10.12
N ARG A 204 -7.44 -16.46 -10.54
CA ARG A 204 -7.98 -16.84 -11.86
C ARG A 204 -9.45 -17.24 -11.86
N SER A 205 -9.96 -17.81 -10.76
CA SER A 205 -11.28 -18.45 -10.69
C SER A 205 -12.28 -17.77 -9.76
N ASP A 206 -11.82 -17.04 -8.75
CA ASP A 206 -12.64 -16.36 -7.75
C ASP A 206 -11.98 -15.03 -7.32
N PRO A 207 -12.13 -13.96 -8.12
CA PRO A 207 -11.53 -12.65 -7.81
C PRO A 207 -12.02 -12.03 -6.51
N ASP A 208 -13.25 -12.33 -6.08
CA ASP A 208 -13.81 -11.82 -4.82
C ASP A 208 -13.11 -12.46 -3.62
N LYS A 209 -12.91 -13.79 -3.65
CA LYS A 209 -12.14 -14.52 -2.63
C LYS A 209 -10.66 -14.13 -2.64
N PHE A 210 -10.10 -13.84 -3.82
CA PHE A 210 -8.75 -13.27 -3.93
C PHE A 210 -8.66 -11.86 -3.30
N ALA A 211 -9.66 -11.00 -3.49
CA ALA A 211 -9.70 -9.68 -2.85
C ALA A 211 -9.78 -9.77 -1.32
N ILE A 212 -10.52 -10.75 -0.77
CA ILE A 212 -10.49 -11.05 0.66
C ILE A 212 -9.08 -11.48 1.11
N ALA A 213 -8.39 -12.33 0.34
CA ALA A 213 -7.01 -12.72 0.63
C ALA A 213 -6.05 -11.51 0.67
N VAL A 214 -6.15 -10.57 -0.27
CA VAL A 214 -5.34 -9.33 -0.26
C VAL A 214 -5.57 -8.51 1.01
N HIS A 215 -6.82 -8.27 1.39
CA HIS A 215 -7.15 -7.53 2.62
C HIS A 215 -6.73 -8.28 3.91
N LEU A 216 -6.59 -9.60 3.86
CA LEU A 216 -5.98 -10.37 4.95
C LEU A 216 -4.45 -10.22 4.97
N ASP A 217 -3.79 -10.20 3.80
CA ASP A 217 -2.34 -9.97 3.72
C ASP A 217 -1.94 -8.59 4.25
N GLU A 218 -2.70 -7.54 3.91
CA GLU A 218 -2.55 -6.19 4.48
C GLU A 218 -2.60 -6.20 6.01
N LYS A 219 -3.46 -7.03 6.61
CA LYS A 219 -3.54 -7.16 8.07
C LYS A 219 -2.34 -7.90 8.65
N LEU A 220 -1.87 -8.98 8.01
CA LEU A 220 -0.64 -9.66 8.45
C LEU A 220 0.61 -8.79 8.27
N GLN A 221 0.66 -7.94 7.24
CA GLN A 221 1.79 -7.03 7.01
C GLN A 221 1.93 -5.97 8.12
N ASN A 222 0.81 -5.57 8.72
CA ASN A 222 0.76 -4.62 9.84
C ASN A 222 0.86 -5.29 11.23
N ASP A 223 0.80 -6.61 11.31
CA ASP A 223 0.92 -7.38 12.56
C ASP A 223 2.40 -7.56 12.94
N PRO A 224 2.84 -7.09 14.13
CA PRO A 224 4.23 -7.25 14.59
C PRO A 224 4.75 -8.70 14.61
N ALA A 225 3.87 -9.70 14.76
CA ALA A 225 4.26 -11.11 14.73
C ALA A 225 4.51 -11.66 13.32
N TRP A 226 4.04 -10.97 12.28
CA TRP A 226 4.07 -11.40 10.88
C TRP A 226 4.88 -10.48 9.96
N LYS A 227 5.18 -9.25 10.38
CA LYS A 227 5.93 -8.25 9.60
C LYS A 227 7.31 -8.75 9.13
N ASP A 228 8.04 -9.44 9.99
CA ASP A 228 9.40 -9.94 9.72
C ASP A 228 9.43 -11.39 9.17
N LYS A 229 8.25 -11.97 8.87
CA LYS A 229 8.12 -13.31 8.29
C LYS A 229 8.40 -13.30 6.79
N PRO A 230 8.96 -14.37 6.21
CA PRO A 230 9.16 -14.45 4.77
C PRO A 230 7.80 -14.47 4.06
N LEU A 231 7.75 -13.84 2.87
CA LEU A 231 6.51 -13.57 2.15
C LEU A 231 5.72 -14.85 1.83
N THR A 232 6.40 -15.95 1.55
CA THR A 232 5.79 -17.28 1.34
C THR A 232 5.08 -17.83 2.60
N GLU A 233 5.64 -17.63 3.80
CA GLU A 233 4.95 -18.01 5.05
C GLU A 233 3.70 -17.14 5.28
N ARG A 234 3.82 -15.83 5.01
CA ARG A 234 2.71 -14.88 5.15
C ARG A 234 1.56 -15.24 4.20
N PHE A 235 1.86 -15.50 2.92
CA PHE A 235 0.88 -15.89 1.91
C PHE A 235 0.23 -17.25 2.19
N ALA A 236 0.97 -18.22 2.72
CA ALA A 236 0.41 -19.51 3.15
C ALA A 236 -0.61 -19.34 4.30
N GLU A 237 -0.34 -18.44 5.25
CA GLU A 237 -1.27 -18.11 6.34
C GLU A 237 -2.45 -17.24 5.89
N VAL A 238 -2.26 -16.35 4.92
CA VAL A 238 -3.36 -15.67 4.22
C VAL A 238 -4.28 -16.70 3.57
N ALA A 239 -3.74 -17.65 2.80
CA ALA A 239 -4.52 -18.71 2.18
C ALA A 239 -5.27 -19.57 3.23
N ARG A 240 -4.62 -19.92 4.34
CA ARG A 240 -5.26 -20.62 5.47
C ARG A 240 -6.42 -19.82 6.06
N ARG A 241 -6.23 -18.53 6.36
CA ARG A 241 -7.24 -17.67 6.98
C ARG A 241 -8.39 -17.36 6.01
N THR A 242 -8.12 -17.19 4.71
CA THR A 242 -9.16 -17.05 3.67
C THR A 242 -9.97 -18.33 3.53
N ARG A 243 -9.34 -19.52 3.50
CA ARG A 243 -10.09 -20.80 3.55
C ARG A 243 -10.97 -20.90 4.79
N ALA A 244 -10.44 -20.55 5.96
CA ALA A 244 -11.21 -20.54 7.20
C ALA A 244 -12.40 -19.56 7.16
N ALA A 245 -12.24 -18.38 6.57
CA ALA A 245 -13.32 -17.39 6.40
C ALA A 245 -14.46 -17.89 5.49
N TYR A 246 -14.16 -18.76 4.54
CA TYR A 246 -15.15 -19.40 3.64
C TYR A 246 -15.60 -20.79 4.13
N GLY A 247 -15.14 -21.25 5.31
CA GLY A 247 -15.51 -22.55 5.88
C GLY A 247 -14.86 -23.77 5.19
N GLU A 248 -13.83 -23.56 4.37
CA GLU A 248 -13.11 -24.62 3.66
C GLU A 248 -12.05 -25.26 4.56
N ALA A 249 -12.21 -26.56 4.83
CA ALA A 249 -11.22 -27.33 5.56
C ALA A 249 -9.91 -27.46 4.76
N SER A 250 -8.77 -27.18 5.40
CA SER A 250 -7.45 -27.26 4.77
C SER A 250 -7.13 -28.69 4.30
N PRO A 251 -6.73 -28.92 3.03
CA PRO A 251 -6.40 -30.26 2.54
C PRO A 251 -5.05 -30.78 3.06
N ASN A 252 -4.17 -29.89 3.55
CA ASN A 252 -2.90 -30.26 4.17
C ASN A 252 -2.94 -30.02 5.69
N PRO A 253 -2.66 -31.04 6.52
CA PRO A 253 -2.35 -30.87 7.93
C PRO A 253 -0.86 -30.50 8.07
N VAL A 254 -0.57 -29.25 8.45
CA VAL A 254 0.77 -28.87 8.91
C VAL A 254 0.80 -29.01 10.41
N VAL A 255 1.64 -29.95 10.88
CA VAL A 255 2.16 -30.15 12.25
C VAL A 255 1.25 -29.65 13.37
N GLU A 256 0.63 -30.60 14.07
CA GLU A 256 -0.02 -30.36 15.36
C GLU A 256 1.00 -29.78 16.36
N GLN A 257 1.02 -28.46 16.48
CA GLN A 257 1.43 -27.80 17.72
C GLN A 257 0.24 -27.93 18.67
N ASP A 258 0.45 -28.53 19.85
CA ASP A 258 -0.56 -29.09 20.75
C ASP A 258 -1.87 -28.27 20.91
N ASN A 259 -2.84 -28.52 20.03
CA ASN A 259 -4.20 -28.01 20.19
C ASN A 259 -5.05 -28.87 21.14
N HIS A 260 -4.51 -30.00 21.62
CA HIS A 260 -5.21 -30.90 22.53
C HIS A 260 -5.49 -30.24 23.89
N GLU A 261 -4.62 -29.34 24.37
CA GLU A 261 -4.84 -28.61 25.62
C GLU A 261 -5.87 -27.48 25.46
N VAL A 262 -5.88 -26.78 24.32
CA VAL A 262 -6.87 -25.74 24.01
C VAL A 262 -8.26 -26.34 23.80
N LEU A 263 -8.36 -27.48 23.10
CA LEU A 263 -9.61 -28.21 22.90
C LEU A 263 -10.11 -28.86 24.19
N ALA A 264 -9.22 -29.40 25.04
CA ALA A 264 -9.58 -29.88 26.36
C ALA A 264 -10.08 -28.74 27.28
N ALA A 265 -9.39 -27.60 27.30
CA ALA A 265 -9.81 -26.43 28.07
C ALA A 265 -11.13 -25.81 27.56
N ALA A 266 -11.39 -25.85 26.25
CA ALA A 266 -12.67 -25.47 25.68
C ALA A 266 -13.79 -26.44 26.09
N ALA A 267 -13.55 -27.75 25.99
CA ALA A 267 -14.50 -28.78 26.40
C ALA A 267 -14.79 -28.73 27.93
N GLU A 268 -13.78 -28.49 28.76
CA GLU A 268 -13.95 -28.34 30.21
C GLU A 268 -14.71 -27.06 30.56
N LYS A 269 -14.48 -25.96 29.84
CA LYS A 269 -15.25 -24.71 30.02
C LYS A 269 -16.71 -24.86 29.59
N ILE A 270 -17.00 -25.60 28.53
CA ILE A 270 -18.37 -25.92 28.12
C ILE A 270 -19.03 -26.84 29.15
N ALA A 271 -18.34 -27.89 29.61
CA ALA A 271 -18.85 -28.78 30.66
C ALA A 271 -19.09 -28.06 32.00
N LYS A 272 -18.24 -27.09 32.37
CA LYS A 272 -18.45 -26.22 33.53
C LYS A 272 -19.58 -25.20 33.32
N ALA A 273 -19.80 -24.73 32.10
CA ALA A 273 -20.94 -23.88 31.78
C ALA A 273 -22.26 -24.66 31.88
N ASP A 274 -22.35 -25.86 31.28
CA ASP A 274 -23.55 -26.72 31.39
C ASP A 274 -23.80 -27.16 32.85
N ALA A 275 -22.75 -27.46 33.62
CA ALA A 275 -22.86 -27.75 35.05
C ALA A 275 -23.24 -26.52 35.91
N ALA A 276 -23.05 -25.29 35.41
CA ALA A 276 -23.48 -24.06 36.06
C ALA A 276 -24.91 -23.63 35.70
N VAL A 277 -25.55 -24.27 34.70
CA VAL A 277 -26.99 -24.11 34.41
C VAL A 277 -27.84 -25.10 35.23
N THR A 278 -27.52 -25.24 36.52
CA THR A 278 -28.50 -25.75 37.49
C THR A 278 -29.40 -24.59 37.91
N VAL A 279 -30.54 -24.44 37.23
CA VAL A 279 -31.59 -23.50 37.64
C VAL A 279 -32.04 -23.87 39.06
N PRO A 280 -31.96 -22.95 40.05
CA PRO A 280 -32.44 -23.24 41.41
C PRO A 280 -33.97 -23.40 41.40
N ASP A 281 -34.46 -24.52 41.92
CA ASP A 281 -35.88 -24.92 41.84
C ASP A 281 -36.81 -24.14 42.80
N SER A 282 -36.33 -23.03 43.38
CA SER A 282 -37.14 -22.03 44.10
C SER A 282 -36.39 -20.70 44.32
N PRO A 283 -37.10 -19.55 44.33
CA PRO A 283 -36.50 -18.22 44.41
C PRO A 283 -35.91 -17.84 45.79
N SER A 284 -35.97 -18.72 46.79
CA SER A 284 -35.48 -18.45 48.15
C SER A 284 -33.95 -18.55 48.31
N ASP A 285 -33.23 -19.07 47.31
CA ASP A 285 -31.79 -19.33 47.38
C ASP A 285 -30.90 -18.12 46.98
N LEU A 286 -31.53 -17.02 46.54
CA LEU A 286 -30.85 -15.75 46.23
C LEU A 286 -30.43 -14.95 47.49
N GLY A 287 -30.59 -15.53 48.68
CA GLY A 287 -30.33 -14.88 49.97
C GLY A 287 -28.88 -14.90 50.44
N ASN A 288 -27.97 -15.60 49.75
CA ASN A 288 -26.56 -15.69 50.12
C ASN A 288 -25.69 -15.24 48.95
N THR A 289 -25.04 -14.08 49.07
CA THR A 289 -24.08 -13.62 48.06
C THR A 289 -22.89 -14.58 48.04
N ALA A 290 -22.83 -15.43 47.02
CA ALA A 290 -21.64 -16.23 46.75
C ALA A 290 -20.45 -15.27 46.63
N ALA A 291 -19.45 -15.44 47.51
CA ALA A 291 -18.30 -14.57 47.54
C ALA A 291 -17.56 -14.66 46.20
N VAL A 292 -17.57 -13.56 45.45
CA VAL A 292 -16.60 -13.35 44.38
C VAL A 292 -15.21 -13.53 45.01
N PRO A 293 -14.27 -14.27 44.38
CA PRO A 293 -12.90 -14.34 44.86
C PRO A 293 -12.27 -12.94 44.69
N GLN A 294 -12.47 -12.10 45.71
CA GLN A 294 -11.78 -10.82 45.86
C GLN A 294 -10.29 -11.11 46.03
N ASP A 295 -9.46 -10.27 45.40
CA ASP A 295 -8.03 -10.31 45.61
C ASP A 295 -7.74 -10.06 47.11
N LYS A 296 -6.79 -10.81 47.70
CA LYS A 296 -6.45 -10.70 49.14
C LYS A 296 -6.07 -9.27 49.53
N PHE A 297 -5.45 -8.56 48.59
CA PHE A 297 -5.11 -7.14 48.70
C PHE A 297 -6.37 -6.27 48.86
N GLU A 298 -7.38 -6.50 48.03
CA GLU A 298 -8.63 -5.75 47.99
C GLU A 298 -9.53 -6.09 49.19
N GLN A 299 -9.48 -7.34 49.66
CA GLN A 299 -10.07 -7.77 50.92
C GLN A 299 -9.47 -7.02 52.13
N LEU A 300 -8.16 -6.75 52.14
CA LEU A 300 -7.51 -5.97 53.21
C LEU A 300 -7.84 -4.47 53.13
N LEU A 301 -7.98 -3.90 51.93
CA LEU A 301 -8.38 -2.50 51.74
C LEU A 301 -9.79 -2.19 52.28
N GLY A 302 -10.70 -3.18 52.24
CA GLY A 302 -12.06 -3.06 52.79
C GLY A 302 -12.24 -3.55 54.23
N ALA A 303 -11.21 -4.14 54.84
CA ALA A 303 -11.31 -4.79 56.16
C ALA A 303 -11.31 -3.79 57.32
N SER A 304 -12.00 -4.12 58.41
CA SER A 304 -11.78 -3.43 59.69
C SER A 304 -10.41 -3.81 60.28
N TYR A 305 -9.85 -3.00 61.18
CA TYR A 305 -8.54 -3.27 61.78
C TYR A 305 -8.45 -4.68 62.41
N ALA A 306 -9.50 -5.14 63.09
CA ALA A 306 -9.54 -6.46 63.71
C ALA A 306 -9.65 -7.60 62.68
N ASP A 307 -10.37 -7.38 61.59
CA ASP A 307 -10.49 -8.35 60.50
C ASP A 307 -9.18 -8.43 59.70
N ALA A 308 -8.52 -7.29 59.48
CA ALA A 308 -7.21 -7.22 58.83
C ALA A 308 -6.12 -7.93 59.64
N GLU A 309 -6.11 -7.77 60.98
CA GLU A 309 -5.21 -8.52 61.87
C GLU A 309 -5.46 -10.04 61.79
N ALA A 310 -6.73 -10.47 61.83
CA ALA A 310 -7.08 -11.88 61.66
C ALA A 310 -6.67 -12.44 60.29
N VAL A 311 -6.91 -11.69 59.21
CA VAL A 311 -6.56 -12.04 57.83
C VAL A 311 -5.05 -12.12 57.64
N MET A 312 -4.28 -11.15 58.15
CA MET A 312 -2.80 -11.19 58.12
C MET A 312 -2.22 -12.33 58.98
N SER A 313 -2.83 -12.65 60.13
CA SER A 313 -2.37 -13.76 60.98
C SER A 313 -2.50 -15.16 60.34
N GLY A 314 -3.35 -15.28 59.31
CA GLY A 314 -3.54 -16.51 58.53
C GLY A 314 -2.77 -16.55 57.20
N MET A 315 -2.01 -15.50 56.85
CA MET A 315 -1.19 -15.46 55.64
C MET A 315 0.21 -16.03 55.88
N SER A 316 0.87 -16.46 54.80
CA SER A 316 2.30 -16.75 54.85
C SER A 316 3.11 -15.45 54.73
N ASP A 317 4.32 -15.42 55.29
CA ASP A 317 5.21 -14.24 55.20
C ASP A 317 5.40 -13.78 53.74
N ALA A 318 5.45 -14.72 52.79
CA ALA A 318 5.55 -14.44 51.35
C ALA A 318 4.28 -13.81 50.73
N ASP A 319 3.07 -14.13 51.24
CA ASP A 319 1.85 -13.43 50.83
C ASP A 319 1.85 -11.98 51.36
N ILE A 320 2.37 -11.78 52.57
CA ILE A 320 2.45 -10.45 53.21
C ILE A 320 3.48 -9.57 52.48
N ASP A 321 4.66 -10.11 52.17
CA ASP A 321 5.69 -9.39 51.41
C ASP A 321 5.17 -8.97 50.02
N ALA A 322 4.45 -9.85 49.30
CA ALA A 322 3.85 -9.52 48.00
C ALA A 322 2.75 -8.43 48.10
N ILE A 323 2.04 -8.35 49.22
CA ILE A 323 1.05 -7.30 49.49
C ILE A 323 1.75 -5.96 49.82
N LEU A 324 2.88 -6.01 50.54
CA LEU A 324 3.69 -4.83 50.86
C LEU A 324 4.44 -4.28 49.64
N GLU A 325 4.97 -5.15 48.77
CA GLU A 325 5.62 -4.77 47.50
C GLU A 325 4.64 -4.08 46.53
N ARG A 326 3.34 -4.36 46.63
CA ARG A 326 2.27 -3.67 45.89
C ARG A 326 1.87 -2.33 46.50
N LEU A 327 2.33 -2.01 47.72
CA LEU A 327 1.97 -0.81 48.47
C LEU A 327 3.10 0.24 48.55
N GLY A 328 4.29 -0.06 48.01
CA GLY A 328 5.51 0.77 48.08
C GLY A 328 6.21 0.95 46.73
#